data_AF-A0AAN7M960-F1
#
_entry.id   AF-A0AAN7M960-F1
#
_cell.length_a   1.000
_cell.length_b   1.000
_cell.length_c   1.000
_cell.angle_alpha   90.00
_cell.angle_beta   90.00
_cell.angle_gamma   90.00
#
_symmetry.space_group_name_H-M   'P 1'
#
loop_
_entity.id
_entity.type
_entity.pdbx_description
1 polymer ?
#
loop_
_entity_poly.entity_id
_entity_poly.type
_entity_poly.pdbx_seq_one_letter_code
_entity_poly.pdbx_strand_id
1 'polypeptide(L)'
;MSVASLRLDSSLTGSHGLRFQRTLPSVARTPGFIFCSIKPSPSRASLTVAADPKAREGLSRTDSLSQVSGVLGSQWGDEGKGKLVDILSQHFDIVARCQGGANAGHTIYNSEGKKFALHLVPSGILNEDTLCVIGNGVVVHLPGLFKEIDGLEASGVSCKGRILVSDRAHLLFDFHQVADGLRESELAKSFIGTTKRGIGPCYSSKVIRNGIRVSDLRHMDTFPQKLDLLLSDLAARFQGFNYGPDMLKEEVERYKRFAERLEPFIADTVHVINESITQKKKILVEGGQATMLDIDFGTYPFVTSSSPSAGGICTGLGIAPRVLGDLIGVVSVLFIFLFNFLGRILFHCFTHVVFMFASVFTLSDTMGKTIDCRAL
;
A
#
# COMPACT_ATOMS: atom_id res chain seq x y z
N MET A 1 -32.84 36.47 -39.69
CA MET A 1 -32.42 37.80 -39.25
C MET A 1 -33.16 38.17 -37.97
N SER A 2 -32.46 38.80 -37.04
CA SER A 2 -32.95 39.67 -35.93
C SER A 2 -33.62 39.05 -34.68
N VAL A 3 -32.83 39.11 -33.60
CA VAL A 3 -33.09 39.57 -32.21
C VAL A 3 -34.55 39.63 -31.70
N ALA A 4 -34.84 38.95 -30.56
CA ALA A 4 -35.22 39.58 -29.27
C ALA A 4 -35.84 38.59 -28.25
N SER A 5 -35.51 38.86 -26.98
CA SER A 5 -36.12 38.48 -25.68
C SER A 5 -37.57 37.98 -25.70
N LEU A 6 -37.88 36.98 -24.85
CA LEU A 6 -39.26 36.71 -24.41
C LEU A 6 -39.34 36.40 -22.91
N ARG A 7 -40.19 37.17 -22.24
CA ARG A 7 -40.71 36.99 -20.87
C ARG A 7 -41.97 36.11 -20.90
N LEU A 8 -42.09 35.28 -19.85
CA LEU A 8 -43.24 34.96 -18.99
C LEU A 8 -44.69 34.98 -19.53
N ASP A 9 -45.30 33.78 -19.45
CA ASP A 9 -46.47 33.41 -18.62
C ASP A 9 -47.90 33.31 -19.19
N SER A 10 -48.65 32.45 -18.49
CA SER A 10 -50.10 32.27 -18.41
C SER A 10 -50.84 31.42 -19.46
N SER A 11 -51.35 30.26 -19.03
CA SER A 11 -52.81 30.07 -18.76
C SER A 11 -53.20 28.58 -18.62
N LEU A 12 -53.89 28.30 -17.52
CA LEU A 12 -54.61 27.07 -17.19
C LEU A 12 -56.01 27.07 -17.82
N THR A 13 -56.42 25.94 -18.41
CA THR A 13 -57.81 25.40 -18.52
C THR A 13 -57.64 23.99 -19.12
N GLY A 14 -58.25 22.87 -18.75
CA GLY A 14 -59.49 22.57 -18.04
C GLY A 14 -60.09 21.30 -18.68
N SER A 15 -60.25 20.25 -17.87
CA SER A 15 -61.27 19.16 -17.89
C SER A 15 -61.48 18.16 -19.05
N HIS A 16 -61.80 16.93 -18.57
CA HIS A 16 -62.52 15.79 -19.15
C HIS A 16 -61.85 14.84 -20.14
N GLY A 17 -62.00 13.55 -19.81
CA GLY A 17 -61.34 12.42 -20.47
C GLY A 17 -62.12 11.84 -21.65
N LEU A 18 -61.46 10.92 -22.36
CA LEU A 18 -62.07 9.82 -23.11
C LEU A 18 -60.97 8.81 -23.48
N ARG A 19 -61.38 7.55 -23.46
CA ARG A 19 -60.61 6.32 -23.68
C ARG A 19 -60.72 5.95 -25.16
N PHE A 20 -59.65 5.56 -25.87
CA PHE A 20 -59.69 4.48 -26.88
C PHE A 20 -58.29 4.07 -27.39
N GLN A 21 -58.24 2.84 -27.91
CA GLN A 21 -57.10 1.95 -28.17
C GLN A 21 -56.23 2.23 -29.41
N ARG A 22 -54.96 1.79 -29.30
CA ARG A 22 -54.02 1.16 -30.27
C ARG A 22 -54.00 1.66 -31.74
N THR A 23 -52.82 2.11 -32.18
CA THR A 23 -51.89 1.39 -33.11
C THR A 23 -50.59 2.20 -33.31
N LEU A 24 -49.42 1.53 -33.29
CA LEU A 24 -48.07 2.07 -33.57
C LEU A 24 -47.84 2.25 -35.09
N PRO A 25 -46.93 3.15 -35.53
CA PRO A 25 -45.58 2.67 -35.89
C PRO A 25 -44.38 3.62 -35.65
N SER A 26 -43.29 3.00 -35.18
CA SER A 26 -41.87 3.07 -35.57
C SER A 26 -41.03 4.38 -35.58
N VAL A 27 -39.87 4.24 -34.94
CA VAL A 27 -38.52 4.84 -35.16
C VAL A 27 -38.17 6.10 -34.36
N ALA A 28 -37.37 5.94 -33.30
CA ALA A 28 -35.95 6.36 -33.28
C ALA A 28 -35.27 5.97 -31.95
N ARG A 29 -33.99 5.61 -32.05
CA ARG A 29 -33.14 4.96 -31.03
C ARG A 29 -32.34 5.97 -30.18
N THR A 30 -32.40 5.79 -28.84
CA THR A 30 -31.35 5.89 -27.77
C THR A 30 -30.58 7.22 -27.56
N PRO A 31 -30.03 7.52 -26.35
CA PRO A 31 -29.42 6.63 -25.34
C PRO A 31 -30.01 6.78 -23.91
N GLY A 32 -29.84 5.90 -22.94
CA GLY A 32 -28.98 4.73 -22.75
C GLY A 32 -29.02 4.40 -21.26
N PHE A 33 -30.13 3.81 -20.80
CA PHE A 33 -30.27 3.29 -19.44
C PHE A 33 -30.38 1.77 -19.51
N ILE A 34 -29.39 1.07 -18.95
CA ILE A 34 -29.44 -0.37 -18.75
C ILE A 34 -30.22 -0.60 -17.45
N PHE A 35 -31.46 -1.07 -17.55
CA PHE A 35 -32.23 -1.57 -16.41
C PHE A 35 -31.95 -3.08 -16.27
N CYS A 36 -31.19 -3.46 -15.25
CA CYS A 36 -30.94 -4.86 -14.95
C CYS A 36 -32.08 -5.40 -14.06
N SER A 37 -33.05 -6.10 -14.66
CA SER A 37 -34.11 -6.80 -13.93
C SER A 37 -33.60 -8.18 -13.49
N ILE A 38 -33.22 -8.31 -12.22
CA ILE A 38 -32.90 -9.62 -11.62
C ILE A 38 -34.22 -10.27 -11.18
N LYS A 39 -34.60 -11.39 -11.79
CA LYS A 39 -35.60 -12.30 -11.21
C LYS A 39 -34.98 -12.98 -9.99
N PRO A 40 -35.66 -13.05 -8.83
CA PRO A 40 -35.14 -13.77 -7.68
C PRO A 40 -35.15 -15.28 -7.96
N SER A 41 -33.98 -15.91 -7.88
CA SER A 41 -33.84 -17.36 -7.82
C SER A 41 -34.07 -17.85 -6.39
N PRO A 42 -34.70 -19.02 -6.17
CA PRO A 42 -35.09 -19.47 -4.85
C PRO A 42 -33.89 -19.83 -3.96
N SER A 43 -34.11 -19.63 -2.67
CA SER A 43 -33.27 -19.83 -1.49
C SER A 43 -32.23 -20.96 -1.59
N ARG A 44 -30.98 -20.63 -1.25
CA ARG A 44 -29.91 -21.60 -0.97
C ARG A 44 -30.28 -22.36 0.30
N ALA A 45 -30.45 -23.67 0.18
CA ALA A 45 -30.60 -24.59 1.29
C ALA A 45 -29.41 -24.46 2.26
N SER A 46 -29.71 -24.48 3.55
CA SER A 46 -28.74 -24.63 4.63
C SER A 46 -27.92 -25.91 4.42
N LEU A 47 -26.66 -25.75 4.03
CA LEU A 47 -25.67 -26.82 4.03
C LEU A 47 -25.26 -27.10 5.49
N THR A 48 -25.95 -28.02 6.14
CA THR A 48 -25.38 -28.76 7.27
C THR A 48 -24.25 -29.62 6.72
N VAL A 49 -23.01 -29.22 6.98
CA VAL A 49 -21.82 -30.04 6.74
C VAL A 49 -21.82 -31.14 7.80
N ALA A 50 -22.34 -32.31 7.45
CA ALA A 50 -22.02 -33.52 8.18
C ALA A 50 -20.52 -33.78 7.95
N ALA A 51 -19.73 -33.71 9.02
CA ALA A 51 -18.30 -33.97 8.97
C ALA A 51 -18.08 -35.46 8.65
N ASP A 52 -17.62 -35.76 7.44
CA ASP A 52 -17.07 -37.07 7.10
C ASP A 52 -15.68 -37.21 7.79
N PRO A 53 -15.48 -38.17 8.71
CA PRO A 53 -14.24 -38.29 9.47
C PRO A 53 -13.02 -38.75 8.66
N LYS A 54 -13.15 -39.03 7.35
CA LYS A 54 -12.07 -39.61 6.54
C LYS A 54 -11.40 -38.69 5.51
N ALA A 55 -11.72 -37.39 5.47
CA ALA A 55 -11.12 -36.44 4.51
C ALA A 55 -10.03 -35.53 5.12
N ARG A 56 -9.18 -36.06 6.01
CA ARG A 56 -8.05 -35.31 6.62
C ARG A 56 -6.69 -35.83 6.17
N GLU A 57 -6.46 -35.91 4.87
CA GLU A 57 -5.12 -35.66 4.32
C GLU A 57 -5.16 -34.23 3.78
N GLY A 58 -4.85 -33.28 4.67
CA GLY A 58 -5.09 -31.85 4.45
C GLY A 58 -4.12 -31.26 3.44
N LEU A 59 -4.64 -30.65 2.37
CA LEU A 59 -3.90 -29.62 1.65
C LEU A 59 -3.35 -28.62 2.65
N SER A 60 -2.05 -28.36 2.59
CA SER A 60 -1.44 -27.32 3.41
C SER A 60 -2.11 -25.98 3.05
N ARG A 61 -2.44 -25.14 4.04
CA ARG A 61 -3.09 -23.82 3.80
C ARG A 61 -2.27 -22.93 2.86
N THR A 62 -0.98 -23.21 2.71
CA THR A 62 -0.03 -22.54 1.81
C THR A 62 -0.25 -22.93 0.35
N ASP A 63 -0.56 -24.20 0.06
CA ASP A 63 -0.81 -24.67 -1.31
C ASP A 63 -2.16 -24.19 -1.85
N SER A 64 -3.11 -23.85 -0.98
CA SER A 64 -4.43 -23.35 -1.36
C SER A 64 -4.49 -21.87 -1.73
N LEU A 65 -3.40 -21.12 -1.56
CA LEU A 65 -3.39 -19.69 -1.88
C LEU A 65 -3.53 -19.46 -3.39
N SER A 66 -4.36 -18.47 -3.73
CA SER A 66 -4.58 -18.00 -5.09
C SER A 66 -3.28 -17.56 -5.78
N GLN A 67 -3.32 -17.44 -7.11
CA GLN A 67 -2.16 -17.00 -7.90
C GLN A 67 -1.59 -15.65 -7.43
N VAL A 68 -2.46 -14.68 -7.14
CA VAL A 68 -2.06 -13.34 -6.66
C VAL A 68 -2.67 -13.12 -5.28
N SER A 69 -1.84 -13.31 -4.26
CA SER A 69 -2.24 -13.17 -2.86
C SER A 69 -1.57 -11.96 -2.22
N GLY A 70 -2.15 -11.43 -1.14
CA GLY A 70 -1.59 -10.29 -0.41
C GLY A 70 -1.57 -10.50 1.10
N VAL A 71 -0.55 -9.95 1.76
CA VAL A 71 -0.43 -9.90 3.22
C VAL A 71 -0.53 -8.44 3.66
N LEU A 72 -1.59 -8.11 4.41
CA LEU A 72 -1.90 -6.75 4.85
C LEU A 72 -2.00 -6.69 6.38
N GLY A 73 -1.67 -5.54 6.96
CA GLY A 73 -1.80 -5.33 8.41
C GLY A 73 -3.20 -4.85 8.71
N SER A 74 -3.83 -5.39 9.75
CA SER A 74 -5.22 -5.07 10.08
C SER A 74 -5.38 -4.01 11.18
N GLN A 75 -4.27 -3.58 11.82
CA GLN A 75 -4.28 -2.67 12.98
C GLN A 75 -3.49 -1.39 12.64
N TRP A 76 -2.58 -0.95 13.53
CA TRP A 76 -1.78 0.27 13.41
C TRP A 76 -0.29 0.01 13.11
N GLY A 77 0.03 -1.15 12.53
CA GLY A 77 1.40 -1.52 12.14
C GLY A 77 2.06 -2.54 13.07
N ASP A 78 3.26 -2.94 12.70
CA ASP A 78 4.14 -3.87 13.45
C ASP A 78 3.51 -5.21 13.87
N GLU A 79 2.54 -5.71 13.11
CA GLU A 79 1.85 -6.98 13.39
C GLU A 79 2.68 -8.23 13.07
N GLY A 80 3.92 -8.07 12.58
CA GLY A 80 4.80 -9.18 12.21
C GLY A 80 4.61 -9.71 10.77
N LYS A 81 4.06 -8.88 9.86
CA LYS A 81 3.85 -9.24 8.45
C LYS A 81 5.10 -9.78 7.76
N GLY A 82 6.26 -9.16 7.98
CA GLY A 82 7.51 -9.56 7.33
C GLY A 82 7.86 -11.02 7.55
N LYS A 83 7.64 -11.53 8.78
CA LYS A 83 7.85 -12.96 9.09
C LYS A 83 6.89 -13.86 8.32
N LEU A 84 5.62 -13.48 8.20
CA LEU A 84 4.64 -14.26 7.45
C LEU A 84 4.98 -14.24 5.95
N VAL A 85 5.37 -13.09 5.41
CA VAL A 85 5.77 -12.97 4.00
C VAL A 85 7.01 -13.83 3.71
N ASP A 86 8.02 -13.79 4.57
CA ASP A 86 9.22 -14.63 4.46
C ASP A 86 8.86 -16.13 4.38
N ILE A 87 8.03 -16.62 5.31
CA ILE A 87 7.55 -18.01 5.31
C ILE A 87 6.78 -18.35 4.04
N LEU A 88 5.83 -17.49 3.64
CA LEU A 88 4.98 -17.76 2.49
C LEU A 88 5.75 -17.69 1.17
N SER A 89 6.76 -16.84 1.08
CA SER A 89 7.47 -16.56 -0.18
C SER A 89 8.20 -17.77 -0.77
N GLN A 90 8.45 -18.83 0.01
CA GLN A 90 8.91 -20.13 -0.50
C GLN A 90 7.96 -20.76 -1.54
N HIS A 91 6.70 -20.34 -1.57
CA HIS A 91 5.67 -20.84 -2.49
C HIS A 91 5.31 -19.85 -3.60
N PHE A 92 6.04 -18.72 -3.73
CA PHE A 92 5.74 -17.66 -4.68
C PHE A 92 6.97 -17.31 -5.53
N ASP A 93 6.75 -17.14 -6.84
CA ASP A 93 7.80 -16.72 -7.76
C ASP A 93 8.22 -15.26 -7.55
N ILE A 94 7.26 -14.41 -7.14
CA ILE A 94 7.45 -12.97 -7.01
C ILE A 94 6.92 -12.49 -5.66
N VAL A 95 7.71 -11.67 -4.96
CA VAL A 95 7.25 -10.88 -3.81
C VAL A 95 7.33 -9.40 -4.14
N ALA A 96 6.18 -8.73 -4.11
CA ALA A 96 6.07 -7.35 -4.56
C ALA A 96 5.59 -6.43 -3.44
N ARG A 97 6.29 -5.30 -3.26
CA ARG A 97 5.85 -4.22 -2.37
C ARG A 97 5.13 -3.15 -3.17
N CYS A 98 3.93 -2.79 -2.73
CA CYS A 98 3.03 -1.94 -3.50
C CYS A 98 3.02 -0.46 -3.08
N GLN A 99 3.34 -0.13 -1.84
CA GLN A 99 3.21 1.23 -1.32
C GLN A 99 4.14 1.52 -0.14
N GLY A 100 4.11 2.78 0.32
CA GLY A 100 4.90 3.24 1.46
C GLY A 100 6.32 3.57 1.04
N GLY A 101 7.27 3.46 1.95
CA GLY A 101 8.70 3.63 1.69
C GLY A 101 9.54 2.99 2.82
N ALA A 102 10.70 3.56 3.12
CA ALA A 102 11.59 3.06 4.19
C ALA A 102 11.08 3.31 5.63
N ASN A 103 9.78 3.56 5.79
CA ASN A 103 9.08 3.78 7.05
C ASN A 103 8.37 2.52 7.59
N ALA A 104 8.40 1.41 6.86
CA ALA A 104 8.11 0.10 7.43
C ALA A 104 9.45 -0.59 7.74
N GLY A 105 9.52 -1.28 8.88
CA GLY A 105 10.66 -2.11 9.25
C GLY A 105 10.19 -3.54 9.44
N HIS A 106 10.67 -4.46 8.61
CA HIS A 106 10.38 -5.88 8.71
C HIS A 106 11.62 -6.60 9.22
N THR A 107 11.54 -7.11 10.45
CA THR A 107 12.58 -7.96 11.00
C THR A 107 12.26 -9.40 10.66
N ILE A 108 13.18 -10.07 9.98
CA ILE A 108 13.11 -11.51 9.66
C ILE A 108 14.38 -12.20 10.15
N TYR A 109 14.30 -13.52 10.31
CA TYR A 109 15.38 -14.36 10.79
C TYR A 109 15.56 -15.50 9.83
N ASN A 110 16.79 -15.74 9.35
CA ASN A 110 17.06 -16.92 8.54
C ASN A 110 17.05 -18.21 9.39
N SER A 111 17.24 -19.36 8.74
CA SER A 111 17.32 -20.68 9.39
C SER A 111 18.43 -20.79 10.45
N GLU A 112 19.50 -20.01 10.32
CA GLU A 112 20.62 -19.95 11.27
C GLU A 112 20.38 -18.99 12.44
N GLY A 113 19.22 -18.31 12.48
CA GLY A 113 18.88 -17.32 13.50
C GLY A 113 19.51 -15.94 13.27
N LYS A 114 20.12 -15.68 12.11
CA LYS A 114 20.66 -14.37 11.74
C LYS A 114 19.52 -13.40 11.46
N LYS A 115 19.56 -12.26 12.14
CA LYS A 115 18.57 -11.19 12.06
C LYS A 115 18.82 -10.29 10.83
N PHE A 116 17.78 -10.06 10.04
CA PHE A 116 17.76 -9.09 8.94
C PHE A 116 16.68 -8.04 9.20
N ALA A 117 17.03 -6.76 8.99
CA ALA A 117 16.10 -5.63 9.14
C ALA A 117 15.87 -4.99 7.78
N LEU A 118 14.76 -5.38 7.15
CA LEU A 118 14.37 -4.91 5.83
C LEU A 118 13.48 -3.68 5.94
N HIS A 119 13.65 -2.76 4.99
CA HIS A 119 12.91 -1.52 4.93
C HIS A 119 12.24 -1.35 3.57
N LEU A 120 13.01 -1.25 2.48
CA LEU A 120 12.49 -1.10 1.11
C LEU A 120 12.43 -2.44 0.38
N VAL A 121 13.43 -3.29 0.59
CA VAL A 121 13.52 -4.59 -0.08
C VAL A 121 12.44 -5.51 0.48
N PRO A 122 11.62 -6.15 -0.37
CA PRO A 122 10.62 -7.11 0.08
C PRO A 122 11.21 -8.27 0.90
N SER A 123 10.42 -8.79 1.84
CA SER A 123 10.83 -9.81 2.82
C SER A 123 11.13 -11.17 2.19
N GLY A 124 10.69 -11.40 0.96
CA GLY A 124 11.04 -12.60 0.19
C GLY A 124 12.48 -12.67 -0.30
N ILE A 125 13.31 -11.65 -0.06
CA ILE A 125 14.69 -11.61 -0.58
C ILE A 125 15.59 -12.74 -0.03
N LEU A 126 15.22 -13.36 1.09
CA LEU A 126 15.96 -14.50 1.64
C LEU A 126 15.71 -15.81 0.85
N ASN A 127 14.67 -15.89 0.03
CA ASN A 127 14.37 -17.07 -0.78
C ASN A 127 14.98 -16.92 -2.18
N GLU A 128 16.05 -17.66 -2.46
CA GLU A 128 16.92 -17.48 -3.65
C GLU A 128 16.16 -17.47 -4.98
N ASP A 129 15.09 -18.26 -5.10
CA ASP A 129 14.28 -18.37 -6.32
C ASP A 129 13.21 -17.27 -6.46
N THR A 130 13.04 -16.43 -5.44
CA THR A 130 12.02 -15.37 -5.43
C THR A 130 12.56 -14.07 -6.03
N LEU A 131 11.82 -13.52 -6.98
CA LEU A 131 12.03 -12.18 -7.51
C LEU A 131 11.34 -11.13 -6.63
N CYS A 132 12.11 -10.16 -6.13
CA CYS A 132 11.59 -9.05 -5.36
C CYS A 132 11.27 -7.85 -6.26
N VAL A 133 10.08 -7.26 -6.11
CA VAL A 133 9.63 -6.10 -6.89
C VAL A 133 9.25 -4.94 -5.99
N ILE A 134 9.82 -3.76 -6.25
CA ILE A 134 9.43 -2.49 -5.65
C ILE A 134 8.52 -1.78 -6.65
N GLY A 135 7.22 -1.75 -6.35
CA GLY A 135 6.17 -1.24 -7.23
C GLY A 135 6.13 0.28 -7.40
N ASN A 136 5.33 0.74 -8.36
CA ASN A 136 5.18 2.16 -8.70
C ASN A 136 4.49 2.99 -7.60
N GLY A 137 3.82 2.33 -6.66
CA GLY A 137 3.22 3.01 -5.51
C GLY A 137 4.23 3.34 -4.40
N VAL A 138 5.44 2.78 -4.43
CA VAL A 138 6.47 3.02 -3.41
C VAL A 138 7.19 4.36 -3.64
N VAL A 139 7.60 5.02 -2.55
CA VAL A 139 8.55 6.14 -2.56
C VAL A 139 9.93 5.63 -2.15
N VAL A 140 10.92 5.77 -3.04
CA VAL A 140 12.22 5.11 -2.93
C VAL A 140 13.29 6.11 -2.51
N HIS A 141 13.89 5.89 -1.35
CA HIS A 141 15.07 6.61 -0.88
C HIS A 141 16.32 5.85 -1.33
N LEU A 142 17.01 6.31 -2.38
CA LEU A 142 18.15 5.59 -2.96
C LEU A 142 19.31 5.37 -1.98
N PRO A 143 19.74 6.36 -1.18
CA PRO A 143 20.79 6.12 -0.19
C PRO A 143 20.41 5.02 0.80
N GLY A 144 19.15 4.98 1.24
CA GLY A 144 18.63 3.95 2.13
C GLY A 144 18.56 2.57 1.46
N LEU A 145 18.04 2.51 0.23
CA LEU A 145 17.97 1.27 -0.56
C LEU A 145 19.36 0.67 -0.77
N PHE A 146 20.34 1.47 -1.18
CA PHE A 146 21.69 0.97 -1.41
C PHE A 146 22.37 0.51 -0.13
N LYS A 147 22.20 1.23 0.98
CA LYS A 147 22.70 0.78 2.28
C LYS A 147 22.08 -0.57 2.69
N GLU A 148 20.80 -0.76 2.39
CA GLU A 148 20.09 -2.02 2.66
C GLU A 148 20.62 -3.17 1.79
N ILE A 149 20.79 -2.93 0.47
CA ILE A 149 21.39 -3.90 -0.46
C ILE A 149 22.83 -4.27 -0.05
N ASP A 150 23.66 -3.27 0.27
CA ASP A 150 25.05 -3.48 0.72
C ASP A 150 25.09 -4.34 1.99
N GLY A 151 24.18 -4.10 2.94
CA GLY A 151 24.07 -4.89 4.17
C GLY A 151 23.61 -6.34 3.93
N LEU A 152 22.74 -6.56 2.94
CA LEU A 152 22.29 -7.89 2.53
C LEU A 152 23.41 -8.67 1.85
N GLU A 153 24.12 -8.06 0.90
CA GLU A 153 25.22 -8.69 0.17
C GLU A 153 26.40 -9.01 1.11
N ALA A 154 26.77 -8.08 2.00
CA ALA A 154 27.76 -8.33 3.05
C ALA A 154 27.35 -9.47 4.01
N SER A 155 26.05 -9.76 4.07
CA SER A 155 25.48 -10.83 4.87
C SER A 155 25.33 -12.17 4.14
N GLY A 156 25.75 -12.26 2.88
CA GLY A 156 25.70 -13.46 2.05
C GLY A 156 24.44 -13.58 1.18
N VAL A 157 23.56 -12.58 1.18
CA VAL A 157 22.32 -12.60 0.38
C VAL A 157 22.55 -11.91 -0.96
N SER A 158 22.59 -12.68 -2.05
CA SER A 158 22.74 -12.13 -3.40
C SER A 158 21.50 -11.34 -3.82
N CYS A 159 21.67 -10.05 -4.10
CA CYS A 159 20.61 -9.16 -4.57
C CYS A 159 20.58 -9.00 -6.11
N LYS A 160 21.68 -9.37 -6.77
CA LYS A 160 21.88 -9.15 -8.21
C LYS A 160 20.86 -9.93 -9.05
N GLY A 161 20.11 -9.21 -9.88
CA GLY A 161 19.08 -9.80 -10.76
C GLY A 161 17.82 -10.28 -10.03
N ARG A 162 17.72 -10.04 -8.72
CA ARG A 162 16.61 -10.49 -7.88
C ARG A 162 15.78 -9.35 -7.30
N ILE A 163 16.15 -8.11 -7.57
CA ILE A 163 15.40 -6.92 -7.17
C ILE A 163 15.08 -6.12 -8.43
N LEU A 164 13.80 -5.81 -8.63
CA LEU A 164 13.34 -4.86 -9.64
C LEU A 164 12.77 -3.62 -8.95
N VAL A 165 13.11 -2.46 -9.48
CA VAL A 165 12.61 -1.16 -9.03
C VAL A 165 11.80 -0.55 -10.16
N SER A 166 10.56 -0.17 -9.86
CA SER A 166 9.69 0.47 -10.82
C SER A 166 10.29 1.78 -11.33
N ASP A 167 10.39 1.89 -12.65
CA ASP A 167 10.68 3.16 -13.34
C ASP A 167 9.65 4.27 -13.00
N ARG A 168 8.44 3.88 -12.61
CA ARG A 168 7.34 4.79 -12.23
C ARG A 168 7.30 5.14 -10.74
N ALA A 169 8.13 4.51 -9.90
CA ALA A 169 8.23 4.86 -8.48
C ALA A 169 8.79 6.27 -8.30
N HIS A 170 8.35 6.97 -7.25
CA HIS A 170 8.84 8.32 -6.96
C HIS A 170 10.12 8.27 -6.12
N LEU A 171 11.02 9.22 -6.36
CA LEU A 171 12.25 9.36 -5.58
C LEU A 171 11.98 10.18 -4.31
N LEU A 172 12.39 9.61 -3.18
CA LEU A 172 12.47 10.28 -1.91
C LEU A 172 13.89 10.80 -1.73
N PHE A 173 14.04 12.12 -1.65
CA PHE A 173 15.32 12.80 -1.43
C PHE A 173 15.56 13.13 0.05
N ASP A 174 16.80 13.43 0.40
CA ASP A 174 17.17 13.82 1.78
C ASP A 174 16.47 15.12 2.19
N PHE A 175 16.24 16.06 1.26
CA PHE A 175 15.48 17.28 1.56
C PHE A 175 14.00 17.01 1.89
N HIS A 176 13.40 15.91 1.41
CA HIS A 176 12.06 15.52 1.86
C HIS A 176 12.07 15.12 3.34
N GLN A 177 13.15 14.53 3.85
CA GLN A 177 13.30 14.19 5.28
C GLN A 177 13.43 15.46 6.12
N VAL A 178 14.19 16.43 5.63
CA VAL A 178 14.29 17.77 6.24
C VAL A 178 12.93 18.45 6.28
N ALA A 179 12.19 18.44 5.17
CA ALA A 179 10.84 19.01 5.08
C ALA A 179 9.85 18.39 6.08
N ASP A 180 9.92 17.07 6.26
CA ASP A 180 9.10 16.32 7.23
C ASP A 180 9.40 16.78 8.67
N GLY A 181 10.69 16.89 9.01
CA GLY A 181 11.12 17.38 10.32
C GLY A 181 10.73 18.85 10.58
N LEU A 182 10.87 19.72 9.58
CA LEU A 182 10.47 21.12 9.68
C LEU A 182 8.96 21.26 9.89
N ARG A 183 8.15 20.50 9.15
CA ARG A 183 6.69 20.54 9.30
C ARG A 183 6.21 20.06 10.66
N GLU A 184 6.81 19.00 11.20
CA GLU A 184 6.54 18.57 12.58
C GLU A 184 6.88 19.68 13.58
N SER A 185 8.01 20.39 13.40
CA SER A 185 8.40 21.48 14.30
C SER A 185 7.42 22.66 14.28
N GLU A 186 6.81 22.97 13.13
CA GLU A 186 5.77 24.01 13.00
C GLU A 186 4.48 23.66 13.76
N LEU A 187 4.16 22.36 13.87
CA LEU A 187 2.91 21.89 14.49
C LEU A 187 2.89 21.97 16.02
N ALA A 188 4.03 22.31 16.66
CA ALA A 188 4.20 22.63 18.08
C ALA A 188 3.53 21.67 19.09
N LYS A 189 2.22 21.76 19.32
CA LYS A 189 1.47 20.91 20.27
C LYS A 189 0.64 19.81 19.59
N SER A 190 0.53 19.83 18.27
CA SER A 190 -0.28 18.90 17.46
C SER A 190 0.60 18.05 16.55
N PHE A 191 1.69 17.50 17.10
CA PHE A 191 2.58 16.59 16.37
C PHE A 191 1.80 15.39 15.84
N ILE A 192 2.05 15.02 14.59
CA ILE A 192 1.52 13.78 14.02
C ILE A 192 2.34 12.61 14.57
N GLY A 193 3.65 12.81 14.78
CA GLY A 193 4.59 11.79 15.22
C GLY A 193 5.22 11.05 14.04
N THR A 194 5.52 11.77 12.95
CA THR A 194 6.06 11.15 11.73
C THR A 194 7.39 10.46 12.01
N THR A 195 7.75 9.49 11.16
CA THR A 195 9.07 8.83 11.24
C THR A 195 10.22 9.73 10.82
N LYS A 196 9.93 10.98 10.39
CA LYS A 196 10.89 11.94 9.81
C LYS A 196 11.68 11.35 8.65
N ARG A 197 11.05 10.43 7.92
CA ARG A 197 11.63 9.73 6.76
C ARG A 197 11.27 10.40 5.44
N GLY A 198 10.52 11.51 5.44
CA GLY A 198 10.21 12.25 4.21
C GLY A 198 9.08 11.65 3.37
N ILE A 199 8.30 10.73 3.94
CA ILE A 199 7.25 9.99 3.22
C ILE A 199 6.15 10.93 2.78
N GLY A 200 5.59 11.71 3.72
CA GLY A 200 4.53 12.67 3.44
C GLY A 200 4.94 13.71 2.39
N PRO A 201 6.06 14.42 2.57
CA PRO A 201 6.55 15.37 1.56
C PRO A 201 6.76 14.75 0.18
N CYS A 202 7.28 13.52 0.08
CA CYS A 202 7.46 12.85 -1.21
C CYS A 202 6.12 12.53 -1.90
N TYR A 203 5.14 12.00 -1.15
CA TYR A 203 3.78 11.80 -1.69
C TYR A 203 3.10 13.14 -2.05
N SER A 204 3.37 14.22 -1.31
CA SER A 204 2.91 15.56 -1.67
C SER A 204 3.45 15.98 -3.04
N SER A 205 4.76 15.84 -3.28
CA SER A 205 5.37 16.14 -4.58
C SER A 205 4.79 15.29 -5.73
N LYS A 206 4.48 14.02 -5.44
CA LYS A 206 3.76 13.12 -6.37
C LYS A 206 2.38 13.67 -6.73
N VAL A 207 1.58 14.08 -5.74
CA VAL A 207 0.22 14.59 -5.95
C VAL A 207 0.22 15.96 -6.64
N ILE A 208 1.19 16.83 -6.32
CA ILE A 208 1.37 18.14 -6.97
C ILE A 208 1.86 17.98 -8.42
N ARG A 209 2.46 16.83 -8.76
CA ARG A 209 3.02 16.48 -10.08
C ARG A 209 4.32 17.21 -10.41
N ASN A 210 5.06 17.64 -9.39
CA ASN A 210 6.43 18.15 -9.52
C ASN A 210 7.49 17.13 -9.04
N GLY A 211 7.08 16.02 -8.42
CA GLY A 211 7.98 14.97 -7.95
C GLY A 211 8.74 14.27 -9.08
N ILE A 212 9.98 13.87 -8.78
CA ILE A 212 10.86 13.14 -9.70
C ILE A 212 10.66 11.63 -9.50
N ARG A 213 10.62 10.89 -10.60
CA ARG A 213 10.50 9.43 -10.61
C ARG A 213 11.81 8.75 -10.98
N VAL A 214 11.89 7.44 -10.73
CA VAL A 214 13.07 6.62 -11.07
C VAL A 214 13.43 6.74 -12.55
N SER A 215 12.45 6.77 -13.45
CA SER A 215 12.67 6.94 -14.89
C SER A 215 13.44 8.22 -15.26
N ASP A 216 13.30 9.28 -14.47
CA ASP A 216 13.95 10.57 -14.75
C ASP A 216 15.48 10.50 -14.57
N LEU A 217 16.00 9.50 -13.84
CA LEU A 217 17.44 9.27 -13.69
C LEU A 217 18.12 8.84 -15.00
N ARG A 218 17.35 8.35 -15.97
CA ARG A 218 17.84 8.08 -17.34
C ARG A 218 17.99 9.34 -18.18
N HIS A 219 17.48 10.48 -17.70
CA HIS A 219 17.46 11.77 -18.39
C HIS A 219 18.18 12.84 -17.58
N MET A 220 19.48 12.61 -17.31
CA MET A 220 20.33 13.50 -16.52
C MET A 220 20.53 14.89 -17.17
N ASP A 221 20.16 15.06 -18.42
CA ASP A 221 20.08 16.34 -19.12
C ASP A 221 18.93 17.24 -18.62
N THR A 222 17.83 16.64 -18.15
CA THR A 222 16.64 17.35 -17.60
C THR A 222 16.50 17.24 -16.09
N PHE A 223 17.25 16.34 -15.46
CA PHE A 223 17.19 16.09 -14.02
C PHE A 223 17.53 17.32 -13.16
N PRO A 224 18.59 18.11 -13.45
CA PRO A 224 18.95 19.28 -12.65
C PRO A 224 17.83 20.31 -12.56
N GLN A 225 17.11 20.56 -13.67
CA GLN A 225 16.03 21.54 -13.74
C GLN A 225 14.82 21.07 -12.90
N LYS A 226 14.50 19.77 -12.93
CA LYS A 226 13.44 19.20 -12.09
C LYS A 226 13.80 19.29 -10.60
N LEU A 227 15.06 19.02 -10.26
CA LEU A 227 15.54 19.05 -8.88
C LEU A 227 15.56 20.49 -8.32
N ASP A 228 16.01 21.46 -9.12
CA ASP A 228 16.00 22.88 -8.78
C ASP A 228 14.59 23.38 -8.43
N LEU A 229 13.58 22.98 -9.21
CA LEU A 229 12.17 23.34 -8.92
C LEU A 229 11.70 22.80 -7.55
N LEU A 230 12.06 21.56 -7.21
CA LEU A 230 11.69 20.97 -5.91
C LEU A 230 12.40 21.64 -4.73
N LEU A 231 13.70 21.92 -4.88
CA LEU A 231 14.49 22.59 -3.84
C LEU A 231 14.05 24.05 -3.65
N SER A 232 13.72 24.74 -4.74
CA SER A 232 13.20 26.11 -4.73
C SER A 232 11.83 26.19 -4.05
N ASP A 233 10.92 25.26 -4.34
CA ASP A 233 9.61 25.18 -3.67
C ASP A 233 9.78 24.97 -2.16
N LEU A 234 10.70 24.09 -1.76
CA LEU A 234 10.98 23.84 -0.35
C LEU A 234 11.57 25.06 0.36
N ALA A 235 12.54 25.74 -0.27
CA ALA A 235 13.16 26.95 0.27
C ALA A 235 12.16 28.10 0.42
N ALA A 236 11.23 28.24 -0.53
CA ALA A 236 10.15 29.22 -0.45
C ALA A 236 9.18 28.91 0.70
N ARG A 237 8.92 27.63 0.98
CA ARG A 237 7.98 27.21 2.04
C ARG A 237 8.58 27.29 3.44
N PHE A 238 9.87 26.97 3.62
CA PHE A 238 10.48 26.87 4.93
C PHE A 238 11.70 27.78 5.05
N GLN A 239 11.58 28.83 5.88
CA GLN A 239 12.67 29.77 6.16
C GLN A 239 13.94 29.10 6.75
N GLY A 240 13.80 27.91 7.33
CA GLY A 240 14.91 27.12 7.86
C GLY A 240 15.66 26.26 6.82
N PHE A 241 15.25 26.28 5.55
CA PHE A 241 15.89 25.51 4.49
C PHE A 241 16.78 26.41 3.61
N ASN A 242 18.09 26.33 3.84
CA ASN A 242 19.08 27.10 3.09
C ASN A 242 19.40 26.41 1.76
N TYR A 243 18.72 26.83 0.70
CA TYR A 243 18.99 26.41 -0.66
C TYR A 243 20.01 27.32 -1.35
N GLY A 244 20.93 26.72 -2.11
CA GLY A 244 21.87 27.46 -2.95
C GLY A 244 22.41 26.62 -4.12
N PRO A 245 23.08 27.26 -5.11
CA PRO A 245 23.52 26.59 -6.32
C PRO A 245 24.49 25.43 -6.09
N ASP A 246 25.30 25.48 -5.04
CA ASP A 246 26.27 24.42 -4.75
C ASP A 246 25.59 23.15 -4.22
N MET A 247 24.55 23.29 -3.40
CA MET A 247 23.71 22.15 -2.97
C MET A 247 23.08 21.44 -4.18
N LEU A 248 22.56 22.21 -5.15
CA LEU A 248 22.00 21.64 -6.38
C LEU A 248 23.05 20.81 -7.13
N LYS A 249 24.24 21.37 -7.35
CA LYS A 249 25.33 20.68 -8.05
C LYS A 249 25.75 19.39 -7.33
N GLU A 250 25.89 19.44 -6.01
CA GLU A 250 26.26 18.28 -5.20
C GLU A 250 25.22 17.15 -5.30
N GLU A 251 23.92 17.48 -5.19
CA GLU A 251 22.86 16.50 -5.29
C GLU A 251 22.73 15.93 -6.71
N VAL A 252 22.91 16.74 -7.76
CA VAL A 252 22.95 16.26 -9.15
C VAL A 252 24.07 15.24 -9.35
N GLU A 253 25.30 15.55 -8.94
CA GLU A 253 26.44 14.64 -9.09
C GLU A 253 26.28 13.37 -8.23
N ARG A 254 25.67 13.51 -7.05
CA ARG A 254 25.34 12.37 -6.19
C ARG A 254 24.33 11.44 -6.86
N TYR A 255 23.25 11.98 -7.41
CA TYR A 255 22.20 11.18 -8.06
C TYR A 255 22.63 10.63 -9.42
N LYS A 256 23.59 11.26 -10.09
CA LYS A 256 24.24 10.69 -11.29
C LYS A 256 24.92 9.35 -10.97
N ARG A 257 25.70 9.29 -9.87
CA ARG A 257 26.32 8.03 -9.41
C ARG A 257 25.27 6.99 -9.00
N PHE A 258 24.19 7.43 -8.37
CA PHE A 258 23.10 6.53 -8.02
C PHE A 258 22.35 6.01 -9.25
N ALA A 259 22.17 6.81 -10.30
CA ALA A 259 21.55 6.38 -11.55
C ALA A 259 22.32 5.22 -12.17
N GLU A 260 23.66 5.35 -12.28
CA GLU A 260 24.52 4.28 -12.81
C GLU A 260 24.40 2.98 -12.01
N ARG A 261 24.39 3.08 -10.68
CA ARG A 261 24.24 1.92 -9.79
C ARG A 261 22.82 1.32 -9.83
N LEU A 262 21.80 2.16 -10.01
CA LEU A 262 20.38 1.74 -9.99
C LEU A 262 19.96 1.09 -11.32
N GLU A 263 20.56 1.49 -12.44
CA GLU A 263 20.17 1.06 -13.79
C GLU A 263 19.85 -0.45 -13.94
N PRO A 264 20.69 -1.40 -13.46
CA PRO A 264 20.39 -2.82 -13.60
C PRO A 264 19.15 -3.30 -12.82
N PHE A 265 18.65 -2.50 -11.87
CA PHE A 265 17.44 -2.79 -11.11
C PHE A 265 16.18 -2.21 -11.76
N ILE A 266 16.30 -1.22 -12.65
CA ILE A 266 15.14 -0.47 -13.17
C ILE A 266 14.39 -1.31 -14.21
N ALA A 267 13.08 -1.50 -14.00
CA ALA A 267 12.20 -2.19 -14.94
C ALA A 267 10.83 -1.52 -15.04
N ASP A 268 10.11 -1.73 -16.16
CA ASP A 268 8.66 -1.48 -16.21
C ASP A 268 7.97 -2.57 -15.40
N THR A 269 7.84 -2.31 -14.10
CA THR A 269 7.25 -3.28 -13.16
C THR A 269 5.78 -3.57 -13.45
N VAL A 270 5.05 -2.61 -14.06
CA VAL A 270 3.65 -2.82 -14.43
C VAL A 270 3.58 -3.89 -15.52
N HIS A 271 4.44 -3.78 -16.54
CA HIS A 271 4.56 -4.80 -17.57
C HIS A 271 5.01 -6.14 -17.00
N VAL A 272 6.10 -6.17 -16.22
CA VAL A 272 6.65 -7.41 -15.63
C VAL A 272 5.60 -8.16 -14.79
N ILE A 273 4.87 -7.46 -13.92
CA ILE A 273 3.86 -8.09 -13.07
C ILE A 273 2.68 -8.64 -13.89
N ASN A 274 2.15 -7.87 -14.84
CA ASN A 274 1.03 -8.33 -15.67
C ASN A 274 1.40 -9.47 -16.62
N GLU A 275 2.63 -9.46 -17.15
CA GLU A 275 3.17 -10.56 -17.95
C GLU A 275 3.33 -11.82 -17.09
N SER A 276 3.88 -11.67 -15.88
CA SER A 276 4.02 -12.77 -14.92
C SER A 276 2.67 -13.41 -14.54
N ILE A 277 1.63 -12.59 -14.36
CA ILE A 277 0.25 -13.06 -14.13
C ILE A 277 -0.24 -13.91 -15.32
N THR A 278 0.01 -13.45 -16.54
CA THR A 278 -0.36 -14.17 -17.77
C THR A 278 0.36 -15.51 -17.88
N GLN A 279 1.64 -15.54 -17.49
CA GLN A 279 2.49 -16.73 -17.43
C GLN A 279 2.22 -17.64 -16.23
N LYS A 280 1.15 -17.40 -15.47
CA LYS A 280 0.74 -18.21 -14.31
C LYS A 280 1.75 -18.25 -13.15
N LYS A 281 2.65 -17.27 -13.09
CA LYS A 281 3.55 -17.06 -11.95
C LYS A 281 2.73 -16.68 -10.72
N LYS A 282 3.14 -17.19 -9.56
CA LYS A 282 2.56 -16.86 -8.25
C LYS A 282 3.18 -15.58 -7.72
N ILE A 283 2.33 -14.63 -7.31
CA ILE A 283 2.73 -13.32 -6.80
C ILE A 283 2.18 -13.12 -5.39
N LEU A 284 3.08 -12.83 -4.45
CA LEU A 284 2.75 -12.45 -3.08
C LEU A 284 2.98 -10.94 -2.92
N VAL A 285 1.93 -10.23 -2.52
CA VAL A 285 2.02 -8.79 -2.27
C VAL A 285 2.29 -8.54 -0.79
N GLU A 286 3.35 -7.80 -0.51
CA GLU A 286 3.72 -7.34 0.81
C GLU A 286 3.16 -5.94 1.07
N GLY A 287 2.15 -5.85 1.94
CA GLY A 287 1.63 -4.58 2.42
C GLY A 287 2.63 -3.90 3.36
N GLY A 288 2.94 -2.62 3.11
CA GLY A 288 3.56 -1.76 4.11
C GLY A 288 2.54 -1.31 5.17
N GLN A 289 2.94 -1.16 6.43
CA GLN A 289 2.03 -0.74 7.52
C GLN A 289 0.70 -1.51 7.55
N ALA A 290 -0.40 -0.85 7.90
CA ALA A 290 -1.66 -1.49 8.22
C ALA A 290 -2.85 -0.56 7.91
N THR A 291 -4.03 -1.14 7.79
CA THR A 291 -5.24 -0.46 7.33
C THR A 291 -5.68 0.70 8.21
N MET A 292 -5.43 0.68 9.52
CA MET A 292 -5.80 1.81 10.39
C MET A 292 -4.83 3.00 10.27
N LEU A 293 -3.73 2.85 9.52
CA LEU A 293 -2.83 3.93 9.11
C LEU A 293 -3.09 4.38 7.67
N ASP A 294 -4.15 3.91 7.01
CA ASP A 294 -4.50 4.33 5.67
C ASP A 294 -4.89 5.80 5.62
N ILE A 295 -4.45 6.51 4.57
CA ILE A 295 -4.71 7.95 4.41
C ILE A 295 -6.20 8.27 4.37
N ASP A 296 -7.04 7.34 3.87
CA ASP A 296 -8.48 7.53 3.73
C ASP A 296 -9.26 6.83 4.85
N PHE A 297 -8.88 5.59 5.19
CA PHE A 297 -9.64 4.73 6.10
C PHE A 297 -9.11 4.69 7.54
N GLY A 298 -7.93 5.26 7.77
CA GLY A 298 -7.29 5.26 9.08
C GLY A 298 -7.77 6.37 10.02
N THR A 299 -7.10 6.49 11.16
CA THR A 299 -7.38 7.50 12.18
C THR A 299 -6.81 8.89 11.82
N TYR A 300 -7.27 9.48 10.72
CA TYR A 300 -6.77 10.78 10.24
C TYR A 300 -6.87 11.89 11.31
N PRO A 301 -5.84 12.75 11.50
CA PRO A 301 -4.61 12.88 10.69
C PRO A 301 -3.45 11.95 11.10
N PHE A 302 -3.64 11.07 12.09
CA PHE A 302 -2.60 10.16 12.62
C PHE A 302 -2.47 8.89 11.78
N VAL A 303 -2.14 9.09 10.50
CA VAL A 303 -2.07 8.06 9.46
C VAL A 303 -0.79 8.23 8.63
N THR A 304 -0.49 7.27 7.76
CA THR A 304 0.54 7.45 6.74
C THR A 304 -0.02 8.18 5.51
N SER A 305 0.86 8.54 4.57
CA SER A 305 0.49 9.25 3.34
C SER A 305 0.26 8.32 2.15
N SER A 306 0.29 7.00 2.38
CA SER A 306 -0.02 5.96 1.40
C SER A 306 -1.34 5.26 1.74
N SER A 307 -1.71 4.27 0.93
CA SER A 307 -2.90 3.43 1.14
C SER A 307 -2.50 1.98 1.46
N PRO A 308 -2.26 1.61 2.73
CA PRO A 308 -2.03 0.23 3.18
C PRO A 308 -3.21 -0.73 3.01
N SER A 309 -4.38 -0.24 2.60
CA SER A 309 -5.53 -1.07 2.24
C SER A 309 -5.32 -1.86 0.94
N ALA A 310 -6.21 -2.82 0.69
CA ALA A 310 -6.17 -3.67 -0.51
C ALA A 310 -6.22 -2.87 -1.83
N GLY A 311 -6.85 -1.69 -1.83
CA GLY A 311 -6.85 -0.81 -2.99
C GLY A 311 -5.44 -0.34 -3.39
N GLY A 312 -4.56 -0.16 -2.41
CA GLY A 312 -3.16 0.20 -2.61
C GLY A 312 -2.35 -0.85 -3.38
N ILE A 313 -2.77 -2.12 -3.33
CA ILE A 313 -2.16 -3.18 -4.14
C ILE A 313 -2.38 -2.89 -5.63
N CYS A 314 -3.62 -2.56 -6.00
CA CYS A 314 -3.98 -2.31 -7.40
C CYS A 314 -3.30 -1.05 -7.93
N THR A 315 -3.37 0.05 -7.19
CA THR A 315 -2.78 1.34 -7.61
C THR A 315 -1.25 1.32 -7.56
N GLY A 316 -0.67 0.52 -6.66
CA GLY A 316 0.76 0.44 -6.43
C GLY A 316 1.55 -0.55 -7.29
N LEU A 317 0.85 -1.49 -7.96
CA LEU A 317 1.46 -2.47 -8.87
C LEU A 317 0.90 -2.42 -10.30
N GLY A 318 -0.18 -1.68 -10.53
CA GLY A 318 -0.83 -1.63 -11.85
C GLY A 318 -1.54 -2.93 -12.22
N ILE A 319 -2.13 -3.61 -11.23
CA ILE A 319 -2.91 -4.84 -11.45
C ILE A 319 -4.42 -4.55 -11.41
N ALA A 320 -5.19 -5.30 -12.20
CA ALA A 320 -6.64 -5.19 -12.22
C ALA A 320 -7.25 -5.77 -10.93
N PRO A 321 -8.24 -5.12 -10.29
CA PRO A 321 -8.84 -5.61 -9.04
C PRO A 321 -9.36 -7.05 -9.10
N ARG A 322 -9.86 -7.49 -10.27
CA ARG A 322 -10.36 -8.86 -10.50
C ARG A 322 -9.31 -9.96 -10.41
N VAL A 323 -8.01 -9.60 -10.49
CA VAL A 323 -6.90 -10.55 -10.45
C VAL A 323 -6.48 -10.85 -9.02
N LEU A 324 -6.75 -9.91 -8.09
CA LEU A 324 -6.44 -10.08 -6.69
C LEU A 324 -7.29 -11.20 -6.09
N GLY A 325 -6.63 -12.23 -5.55
CA GLY A 325 -7.26 -13.35 -4.89
C GLY A 325 -7.23 -13.21 -3.38
N ASP A 326 -6.59 -14.15 -2.70
CA ASP A 326 -6.63 -14.24 -1.24
C ASP A 326 -5.85 -13.11 -0.56
N LEU A 327 -6.50 -12.47 0.42
CA LEU A 327 -5.91 -11.47 1.28
C LEU A 327 -5.82 -11.98 2.71
N ILE A 328 -4.60 -12.00 3.23
CA ILE A 328 -4.30 -12.42 4.60
C ILE A 328 -4.13 -11.16 5.45
N GLY A 329 -5.07 -10.93 6.35
CA GLY A 329 -4.97 -9.88 7.36
C GLY A 329 -4.16 -10.35 8.56
N VAL A 330 -3.03 -9.71 8.83
CA VAL A 330 -2.20 -9.98 10.00
C VAL A 330 -2.71 -9.17 11.18
N VAL A 331 -3.04 -9.87 12.26
CA VAL A 331 -3.57 -9.29 13.49
C VAL A 331 -2.63 -9.66 14.62
N SER A 332 -2.15 -8.66 15.36
CA SER A 332 -1.46 -8.88 16.63
C SER A 332 -2.48 -9.14 17.74
N VAL A 333 -2.14 -10.04 18.67
CA VAL A 333 -2.95 -10.34 19.86
C VAL A 333 -3.05 -9.11 20.77
N LEU A 334 -2.11 -8.17 20.68
CA LEU A 334 -2.10 -6.91 21.42
C LEU A 334 -2.24 -5.71 20.46
N PHE A 335 -3.12 -4.77 20.80
CA PHE A 335 -3.22 -3.49 20.08
C PHE A 335 -2.05 -2.58 20.47
N ILE A 336 -1.11 -2.38 19.55
CA ILE A 336 0.05 -1.51 19.72
C ILE A 336 -0.15 -0.24 18.89
N PHE A 337 -0.07 0.93 19.54
CA PHE A 337 -0.07 2.23 18.90
C PHE A 337 1.32 2.86 19.05
N LEU A 338 1.97 3.23 17.95
CA LEU A 338 3.32 3.81 17.98
C LEU A 338 3.34 5.35 18.14
N PHE A 339 2.18 6.01 18.24
CA PHE A 339 2.05 7.47 18.34
C PHE A 339 1.77 7.96 19.77
N ASN A 340 2.31 9.14 20.14
CA ASN A 340 2.64 9.48 21.52
C ASN A 340 1.51 10.10 22.38
N PHE A 341 1.56 9.72 23.67
CA PHE A 341 1.12 10.35 24.93
C PHE A 341 -0.35 10.55 25.34
N LEU A 342 -1.34 10.74 24.46
CA LEU A 342 -2.76 10.75 24.90
C LEU A 342 -3.42 9.36 24.94
N GLY A 343 -2.67 8.32 24.55
CA GLY A 343 -3.12 6.93 24.63
C GLY A 343 -3.33 6.42 26.06
N ARG A 344 -2.73 7.04 27.09
CA ARG A 344 -2.85 6.55 28.48
C ARG A 344 -4.28 6.63 29.05
N ILE A 345 -5.10 7.57 28.59
CA ILE A 345 -6.49 7.71 29.07
C ILE A 345 -7.42 6.75 28.29
N LEU A 346 -7.19 6.54 26.98
CA LEU A 346 -7.93 5.52 26.23
C LEU A 346 -7.50 4.09 26.59
N PHE A 347 -6.24 3.88 27.01
CA PHE A 347 -5.74 2.57 27.45
C PHE A 347 -6.54 2.06 28.65
N HIS A 348 -6.97 2.95 29.55
CA HIS A 348 -7.76 2.58 30.73
C HIS A 348 -9.22 2.26 30.40
N CYS A 349 -9.77 2.83 29.30
CA CYS A 349 -11.12 2.54 28.83
C CYS A 349 -11.17 1.27 27.97
N PHE A 350 -10.14 0.99 27.16
CA PHE A 350 -10.09 -0.20 26.30
C PHE A 350 -9.61 -1.47 27.02
N THR A 351 -8.77 -1.38 28.05
CA THR A 351 -8.40 -2.56 28.86
C THR A 351 -9.62 -3.17 29.55
N HIS A 352 -10.63 -2.37 29.93
CA HIS A 352 -11.89 -2.90 30.45
C HIS A 352 -12.70 -3.68 29.40
N VAL A 353 -12.66 -3.28 28.13
CA VAL A 353 -13.36 -3.99 27.04
C VAL A 353 -12.63 -5.28 26.67
N VAL A 354 -11.30 -5.28 26.64
CA VAL A 354 -10.49 -6.48 26.35
C VAL A 354 -10.61 -7.53 27.45
N PHE A 355 -10.64 -7.13 28.74
CA PHE A 355 -10.90 -8.07 29.84
C PHE A 355 -12.33 -8.65 29.81
N MET A 356 -13.31 -7.90 29.31
CA MET A 356 -14.69 -8.38 29.19
C MET A 356 -14.85 -9.44 28.10
N PHE A 357 -14.07 -9.37 27.01
CA PHE A 357 -14.07 -10.40 25.95
C PHE A 357 -13.19 -11.62 26.27
N ALA A 358 -12.08 -11.45 26.97
CA ALA A 358 -11.24 -12.57 27.42
C ALA A 358 -11.96 -13.48 28.45
N SER A 359 -12.98 -12.97 29.13
CA SER A 359 -13.75 -13.73 30.13
C SER A 359 -14.82 -14.67 29.53
N VAL A 360 -15.05 -14.64 28.21
CA VAL A 360 -16.14 -15.41 27.55
C VAL A 360 -15.62 -16.55 26.65
N PHE A 361 -14.32 -16.74 26.52
CA PHE A 361 -13.74 -17.87 25.77
C PHE A 361 -12.78 -18.70 26.62
N THR A 362 -13.34 -19.45 27.58
CA THR A 362 -12.71 -20.66 28.11
C THR A 362 -13.04 -21.83 27.18
N LEU A 363 -12.25 -21.98 26.12
CA LEU A 363 -12.17 -23.24 25.38
C LEU A 363 -11.33 -24.22 26.22
N SER A 364 -12.00 -25.24 26.76
CA SER A 364 -11.36 -26.39 27.40
C SER A 364 -10.58 -27.15 26.33
N ASP A 365 -9.25 -27.11 26.41
CA ASP A 365 -8.39 -27.98 25.63
C ASP A 365 -8.09 -29.25 26.45
N THR A 366 -8.20 -30.41 25.79
CA THR A 366 -8.27 -31.75 26.42
C THR A 366 -6.92 -32.29 26.87
N MET A 367 -5.89 -31.45 27.00
CA MET A 367 -4.54 -31.85 27.43
C MET A 367 -3.90 -30.87 28.42
N GLY A 368 -4.61 -30.56 29.51
CA GLY A 368 -4.09 -30.12 30.83
C GLY A 368 -2.67 -29.55 30.94
N LYS A 369 -2.32 -28.49 30.19
CA LYS A 369 -1.10 -27.70 30.40
C LYS A 369 -1.41 -26.21 30.32
N THR A 370 -1.31 -25.55 31.46
CA THR A 370 -1.41 -24.09 31.62
C THR A 370 -0.12 -23.44 31.12
N ILE A 371 -0.23 -22.48 30.17
CA ILE A 371 0.90 -21.63 29.77
C ILE A 371 0.76 -20.30 30.54
N ASP A 372 1.71 -20.02 31.42
CA ASP A 372 1.80 -18.77 32.18
C ASP A 372 2.40 -17.66 31.30
N CYS A 373 1.61 -16.62 31.02
CA CYS A 373 2.02 -15.44 30.25
C CYS A 373 2.42 -14.28 31.18
N ARG A 374 3.49 -14.46 31.97
CA ARG A 374 4.08 -13.39 32.80
C ARG A 374 5.51 -12.99 32.46
N ALA A 375 6.02 -13.39 31.29
CA ALA A 375 7.32 -12.92 30.82
C ALA A 375 7.25 -12.54 29.34
N LEU A 376 6.73 -11.34 29.06
CA LEU A 376 7.08 -10.51 27.90
C LEU A 376 6.78 -9.04 28.24
#